data_AF-A0A6I7DAE8-F1
#
_entry.id   AF-A0A6I7DAE8-F1
#
_cell.length_a   1.000
_cell.length_b   1.000
_cell.length_c   1.000
_cell.angle_alpha   90.00
_cell.angle_beta   90.00
_cell.angle_gamma   90.00
#
_symmetry.space_group_name_H-M   'P 1'
#
loop_
_entity.id
_entity.type
_entity.pdbx_description
1 polymer ?
#
loop_
_entity_poly.entity_id
_entity_poly.type
_entity_poly.pdbx_seq_one_letter_code
_entity_poly.pdbx_strand_id
1 'polypeptide(L)'
;MSIAGHKKLPEWSDSLFATVYLWVKRGTPPQKADTDASILRYPQDHRLNALAIRMRSLVMEGEITPDWFIEQGYHSSKEPDKAESKRKSLVLEFIDESELRQVLSDVARADYLWPRDYEKTADVIAINRLGDGTRITAEDVDMLDEVNKTYTHVYAFGDHHVVSMRPNPVTGETHCFQTLNSFRNNFLDQGRVVGRRLGEAWLNWPGHSKQLGGVGFYPNPENCPKEVYNLYTGLSIEPVAGDVIPYLEHLEKVICAGDNETYQYLVGWLAHLFQKPEEKPSVAIVMKSIEGTGKGSMVRPLLEILGMYAIQVNGSGQIAGRFNSTIANKLFVFVDEADLTDGRTAEKLKAIISEDTVNLERKGKDPEIMPNYARFIFASNRDRVINAGLRERRYLVLEPDMIYAQNKGYFDRLHQWINDNGAQKLLAWLLSYDLTHFDPRRAPVTAALVEEKLASMPPVYQFFYSELWSQQPFKSQTRIYTTELVDSFMLWSEANGENIKPPAARSTVGRIMRTLGIQVAGRSDRGNGRYYDLPAIGEIKSSFAAILGEKTEKLFS
;
A
#
# COMPACT_ATOMS: atom_id res chain seq x y z
N MET A 1 -23.88 5.17 32.31
CA MET A 1 -23.84 5.16 33.78
C MET A 1 -22.95 6.32 34.21
N SER A 2 -23.51 7.25 34.98
CA SER A 2 -22.84 8.45 35.51
C SER A 2 -21.69 8.04 36.43
N ILE A 3 -20.45 8.38 36.06
CA ILE A 3 -19.30 8.23 36.97
C ILE A 3 -19.41 9.35 38.00
N ALA A 4 -19.57 8.94 39.25
CA ALA A 4 -19.80 9.78 40.41
C ALA A 4 -18.82 10.96 40.49
N GLY A 5 -19.36 12.13 40.83
CA GLY A 5 -18.59 13.35 41.02
C GLY A 5 -17.59 13.23 42.17
N HIS A 6 -16.31 13.17 41.81
CA HIS A 6 -15.23 13.58 42.68
C HIS A 6 -14.93 15.05 42.37
N LYS A 7 -15.08 15.91 43.38
CA LYS A 7 -14.92 17.37 43.28
C LYS A 7 -13.51 17.70 42.77
N LYS A 8 -13.39 18.26 41.56
CA LYS A 8 -12.20 19.01 41.13
C LYS A 8 -11.80 19.98 42.26
N LEU A 9 -10.51 20.19 42.52
CA LEU A 9 -10.07 21.39 43.24
C LEU A 9 -10.66 22.60 42.50
N PRO A 10 -11.66 23.33 43.05
CA PRO A 10 -12.51 24.23 42.25
C PRO A 10 -11.75 25.42 41.66
N GLU A 11 -10.63 25.77 42.28
CA GLU A 11 -9.83 26.96 41.99
C GLU A 11 -8.74 26.68 40.94
N TRP A 12 -8.29 25.43 40.78
CA TRP A 12 -7.21 25.09 39.83
C TRP A 12 -7.77 24.88 38.42
N SER A 13 -7.14 25.46 37.41
CA SER A 13 -7.39 25.20 36.00
C SER A 13 -6.70 23.91 35.56
N ASP A 14 -7.22 23.24 34.53
CA ASP A 14 -6.60 22.02 34.02
C ASP A 14 -5.19 22.28 33.48
N SER A 15 -4.95 23.44 32.85
CA SER A 15 -3.63 23.87 32.34
C SER A 15 -2.62 24.16 33.45
N LEU A 16 -3.02 24.84 34.53
CA LEU A 16 -2.11 25.16 35.64
C LEU A 16 -1.81 23.90 36.46
N PHE A 17 -2.83 23.08 36.68
CA PHE A 17 -2.66 21.76 37.27
C PHE A 17 -1.67 20.94 36.47
N ALA A 18 -1.85 20.85 35.15
CA ALA A 18 -0.99 20.08 34.27
C ALA A 18 0.48 20.54 34.36
N THR A 19 0.68 21.85 34.28
CA THR A 19 1.99 22.51 34.34
C THR A 19 2.72 22.20 35.66
N VAL A 20 2.06 22.41 36.81
CA VAL A 20 2.67 22.18 38.13
C VAL A 20 2.88 20.70 38.40
N TYR A 21 1.92 19.86 38.03
CA TYR A 21 2.00 18.42 38.24
C TYR A 21 3.18 17.80 37.48
N LEU A 22 3.31 18.09 36.18
CA LEU A 22 4.42 17.59 35.35
C LEU A 22 5.77 18.17 35.78
N TRP A 23 5.82 19.46 36.11
CA TRP A 23 7.03 20.11 36.62
C TRP A 23 7.56 19.41 37.87
N VAL A 24 6.72 19.25 38.90
CA VAL A 24 7.17 18.69 40.17
C VAL A 24 7.45 17.18 40.03
N LYS A 25 6.49 16.41 39.51
CA LYS A 25 6.57 14.93 39.47
C LYS A 25 7.51 14.39 38.42
N ARG A 26 7.58 15.03 37.24
CA ARG A 26 8.28 14.48 36.08
C ARG A 26 9.47 15.32 35.64
N GLY A 27 9.69 16.49 36.25
CA GLY A 27 10.73 17.41 35.79
C GLY A 27 10.47 17.87 34.35
N THR A 28 9.22 17.91 33.90
CA THR A 28 8.93 18.38 32.54
C THR A 28 8.91 19.91 32.56
N PRO A 29 9.70 20.59 31.70
CA PRO A 29 9.66 22.04 31.59
C PRO A 29 8.25 22.53 31.21
N PRO A 30 7.80 23.67 31.76
CA PRO A 30 6.50 24.25 31.41
C PRO A 30 6.39 24.55 29.90
N GLN A 31 5.20 24.37 29.34
CA GLN A 31 4.91 24.68 27.94
C GLN A 31 4.27 26.06 27.82
N LYS A 32 4.61 26.78 26.74
CA LYS A 32 4.09 28.12 26.43
C LYS A 32 2.56 28.17 26.44
N ALA A 33 1.94 27.28 25.68
CA ALA A 33 0.49 27.26 25.52
C ALA A 33 -0.25 27.06 26.87
N ASP A 34 0.22 26.14 27.70
CA ASP A 34 -0.43 25.82 28.98
C ASP A 34 -0.27 26.94 30.02
N THR A 35 0.89 27.59 30.03
CA THR A 35 1.18 28.71 30.93
C THR A 35 0.46 29.99 30.49
N ASP A 36 0.39 30.30 29.20
CA ASP A 36 -0.41 31.42 28.67
C ASP A 36 -1.91 31.24 28.95
N ALA A 37 -2.44 30.03 28.75
CA ALA A 37 -3.83 29.70 29.08
C ALA A 37 -4.10 29.81 30.60
N SER A 38 -3.13 29.47 31.44
CA SER A 38 -3.24 29.60 32.89
C SER A 38 -3.28 31.06 33.33
N ILE A 39 -2.43 31.93 32.75
CA ILE A 39 -2.41 33.37 33.08
C ILE A 39 -3.75 34.03 32.74
N LEU A 40 -4.35 33.70 31.58
CA LEU A 40 -5.64 34.25 31.16
C LEU A 40 -6.81 33.81 32.06
N ARG A 41 -6.65 32.70 32.79
CA ARG A 41 -7.73 32.11 33.59
C ARG A 41 -7.94 32.81 34.93
N TYR A 42 -6.90 33.44 35.47
CA TYR A 42 -6.90 34.02 36.82
C TYR A 42 -6.83 35.55 36.79
N PRO A 43 -7.50 36.28 37.70
CA PRO A 43 -7.29 37.72 37.88
C PRO A 43 -5.83 38.07 38.20
N GLN A 44 -5.37 39.27 37.83
CA GLN A 44 -3.96 39.69 37.98
C GLN A 44 -3.48 39.70 39.44
N ASP A 45 -4.37 39.92 40.40
CA ASP A 45 -4.12 39.94 41.84
C ASP A 45 -4.21 38.54 42.50
N HIS A 46 -4.51 37.50 41.72
CA HIS A 46 -4.67 36.14 42.24
C HIS A 46 -3.33 35.42 42.38
N ARG A 47 -3.08 34.74 43.51
CA ARG A 47 -1.85 33.97 43.76
C ARG A 47 -1.54 32.92 42.68
N LEU A 48 -2.58 32.26 42.13
CA LEU A 48 -2.42 31.30 41.02
C LEU A 48 -2.07 31.98 39.69
N ASN A 49 -2.42 33.26 39.49
CA ASN A 49 -1.94 34.05 38.36
C ASN A 49 -0.42 34.30 38.52
N ALA A 50 0.02 34.71 39.70
CA ALA A 50 1.44 34.90 40.00
C ALA A 50 2.25 33.60 39.82
N LEU A 51 1.70 32.45 40.27
CA LEU A 51 2.29 31.15 40.01
C LEU A 51 2.36 30.83 38.50
N ALA A 52 1.29 31.09 37.73
CA ALA A 52 1.28 30.87 36.29
C ALA A 52 2.33 31.73 35.56
N ILE A 53 2.48 33.00 35.96
CA ILE A 53 3.54 33.90 35.46
C ILE A 53 4.93 33.33 35.80
N ARG A 54 5.11 32.82 37.03
CA ARG A 54 6.38 32.20 37.43
C ARG A 54 6.70 30.98 36.57
N MET A 55 5.72 30.10 36.34
CA MET A 55 5.90 28.94 35.48
C MET A 55 6.16 29.34 34.02
N ARG A 56 5.53 30.41 33.53
CA ARG A 56 5.78 30.97 32.19
C ARG A 56 7.22 31.44 32.01
N SER A 57 7.83 31.98 33.07
CA SER A 57 9.25 32.41 33.04
C SER A 57 10.24 31.26 32.86
N LEU A 58 9.79 30.01 33.00
CA LEU A 58 10.61 28.79 32.84
C LEU A 58 10.39 28.10 31.48
N VAL A 59 9.72 28.74 30.52
CA VAL A 59 9.44 28.13 29.22
C VAL A 59 10.63 28.25 28.27
N MET A 60 10.86 27.21 27.47
CA MET A 60 11.92 27.15 26.45
C MET A 60 11.59 28.03 25.24
N GLU A 61 11.97 29.31 25.26
CA GLU A 61 12.08 30.16 24.06
C GLU A 61 13.40 30.94 24.10
N GLY A 62 14.36 30.57 23.26
CA GLY A 62 15.56 31.36 22.93
C GLY A 62 16.69 31.44 23.97
N GLU A 63 16.41 31.40 25.28
CA GLU A 63 17.42 31.65 26.33
C GLU A 63 17.59 30.52 27.36
N ILE A 64 16.54 29.72 27.64
CA ILE A 64 16.59 28.64 28.64
C ILE A 64 16.76 27.29 27.92
N THR A 65 17.90 26.63 28.15
CA THR A 65 18.25 25.32 27.57
C THR A 65 17.99 24.17 28.57
N PRO A 66 17.93 22.91 28.11
CA PRO A 66 17.89 21.75 29.02
C PRO A 66 19.06 21.73 30.02
N ASP A 67 20.26 22.15 29.60
CA ASP A 67 21.46 22.23 30.44
C ASP A 67 21.30 23.24 31.58
N TRP A 68 20.64 24.37 31.31
CA TRP A 68 20.33 25.37 32.34
C TRP A 68 19.52 24.77 33.50
N PHE A 69 18.56 23.87 33.24
CA PHE A 69 17.81 23.21 34.31
C PHE A 69 18.68 22.27 35.16
N ILE A 70 19.70 21.64 34.56
CA ILE A 70 20.67 20.80 35.28
C ILE A 70 21.58 21.69 36.13
N GLU A 71 22.10 22.77 35.57
CA GLU A 71 22.94 23.76 36.28
C GLU A 71 22.19 24.40 37.45
N GLN A 72 20.93 24.77 37.24
CA GLN A 72 20.06 25.29 38.29
C GLN A 72 19.58 24.20 39.25
N GLY A 73 19.96 22.93 39.08
CA GLY A 73 19.63 21.83 39.98
C GLY A 73 18.15 21.43 39.98
N TYR A 74 17.38 21.85 38.96
CA TYR A 74 16.02 21.39 38.75
C TYR A 74 15.99 19.98 38.17
N HIS A 75 17.07 19.52 37.50
CA HIS A 75 17.25 18.15 37.05
C HIS A 75 18.56 17.56 37.59
N SER A 76 18.52 16.34 38.11
CA SER A 76 19.71 15.59 38.52
C SER A 76 19.45 14.10 38.44
N SER A 77 20.26 13.37 37.69
CA SER A 77 20.25 11.91 37.65
C SER A 77 20.93 11.29 38.87
N LYS A 78 21.85 12.02 39.52
CA LYS A 78 22.57 11.57 40.71
C LYS A 78 21.81 11.81 42.01
N GLU A 79 21.00 12.88 42.07
CA GLU A 79 20.26 13.29 43.26
C GLU A 79 18.81 13.69 42.91
N PRO A 80 17.96 12.74 42.48
CA PRO A 80 16.62 13.02 41.97
C PRO A 80 15.70 13.64 43.03
N ASP A 81 15.81 13.20 44.29
CA ASP A 81 15.00 13.72 45.40
C ASP A 81 15.32 15.20 45.72
N LYS A 82 16.59 15.60 45.62
CA LYS A 82 16.99 17.00 45.80
C LYS A 82 16.47 17.87 44.67
N ALA A 83 16.52 17.37 43.43
CA ALA A 83 15.97 18.07 42.27
C ALA A 83 14.45 18.24 42.38
N GLU A 84 13.72 17.20 42.81
CA GLU A 84 12.27 17.31 43.08
C GLU A 84 11.96 18.33 44.19
N SER A 85 12.68 18.29 45.31
CA SER A 85 12.52 19.28 46.39
C SER A 85 12.76 20.72 45.91
N LYS A 86 13.73 20.92 45.00
CA LYS A 86 14.00 22.24 44.40
C LYS A 86 12.91 22.69 43.43
N ARG A 87 12.29 21.75 42.70
CA ARG A 87 11.10 22.06 41.87
C ARG A 87 9.89 22.40 42.72
N LYS A 88 9.72 21.73 43.87
CA LYS A 88 8.66 22.03 44.86
C LYS A 88 8.84 23.42 45.46
N SER A 89 10.05 23.80 45.87
CA SER A 89 10.28 25.09 46.53
C SER A 89 9.82 26.28 45.68
N LEU A 90 10.02 26.20 44.35
CA LEU A 90 9.59 27.24 43.41
C LEU A 90 8.06 27.41 43.36
N VAL A 91 7.31 26.32 43.54
CA VAL A 91 5.85 26.35 43.60
C VAL A 91 5.36 26.81 44.97
N LEU A 92 6.04 26.39 46.03
CA LEU A 92 5.74 26.75 47.43
C LEU A 92 5.96 28.24 47.76
N GLU A 93 6.57 29.01 46.86
CA GLU A 93 6.61 30.49 46.94
C GLU A 93 5.22 31.12 46.79
N PHE A 94 4.26 30.41 46.18
CA PHE A 94 2.95 30.97 45.81
C PHE A 94 1.75 30.23 46.43
N ILE A 95 1.97 29.01 46.90
CA ILE A 95 0.94 28.15 47.52
C ILE A 95 1.52 27.45 48.74
N ASP A 96 0.66 27.01 49.66
CA ASP A 96 1.12 26.29 50.84
C ASP A 96 1.39 24.79 50.55
N GLU A 97 2.08 24.13 51.48
CA GLU A 97 2.47 22.73 51.35
C GLU A 97 1.26 21.77 51.34
N SER A 98 0.18 22.12 52.03
CA SER A 98 -1.06 21.34 52.06
C SER A 98 -1.73 21.36 50.69
N GLU A 99 -1.80 22.52 50.05
CA GLU A 99 -2.36 22.71 48.71
C GLU A 99 -1.51 22.03 47.65
N LEU A 100 -0.18 22.18 47.70
CA LEU A 100 0.71 21.46 46.78
C LEU A 100 0.53 19.94 46.94
N ARG A 101 0.41 19.45 48.18
CA ARG A 101 0.15 18.02 48.44
C ARG A 101 -1.19 17.57 47.84
N GLN A 102 -2.23 18.38 47.93
CA GLN A 102 -3.53 18.10 47.30
C GLN A 102 -3.41 18.00 45.78
N VAL A 103 -2.78 18.99 45.13
CA VAL A 103 -2.53 19.01 43.67
C VAL A 103 -1.76 17.76 43.23
N LEU A 104 -0.68 17.41 43.93
CA LEU A 104 0.15 16.26 43.57
C LEU A 104 -0.52 14.90 43.88
N SER A 105 -1.60 14.90 44.67
CA SER A 105 -2.37 13.71 45.04
C SER A 105 -3.70 13.56 44.28
N ASP A 106 -4.06 14.51 43.41
CA ASP A 106 -5.29 14.46 42.59
C ASP A 106 -5.11 13.52 41.38
N VAL A 107 -5.05 12.22 41.69
CA VAL A 107 -4.84 11.16 40.71
C VAL A 107 -6.00 11.09 39.70
N ALA A 108 -7.23 11.37 40.14
CA ALA A 108 -8.40 11.36 39.27
C ALA A 108 -8.31 12.43 38.17
N ARG A 109 -7.82 13.64 38.52
CA ARG A 109 -7.60 14.71 37.54
C ARG A 109 -6.40 14.43 36.64
N ALA A 110 -5.34 13.82 37.18
CA ALA A 110 -4.21 13.37 36.37
C ALA A 110 -4.62 12.29 35.36
N ASP A 111 -5.42 11.29 35.77
CA ASP A 111 -5.94 10.25 34.89
C ASP A 111 -6.97 10.80 33.88
N TYR A 112 -7.65 11.91 34.19
CA TYR A 112 -8.51 12.61 33.22
C TYR A 112 -7.72 13.36 32.15
N LEU A 113 -6.65 14.08 32.53
CA LEU A 113 -5.84 14.90 31.61
C LEU A 113 -4.81 14.08 30.83
N TRP A 114 -4.30 13.04 31.45
CA TRP A 114 -3.45 12.04 30.82
C TRP A 114 -4.06 10.66 31.12
N PRO A 115 -5.12 10.29 30.38
CA PRO A 115 -5.65 8.93 30.44
C PRO A 115 -4.48 7.99 30.30
N ARG A 116 -4.21 7.21 31.35
CA ARG A 116 -3.30 6.10 31.19
C ARG A 116 -3.90 5.27 30.09
N ASP A 117 -3.10 4.88 29.11
CA ASP A 117 -3.36 3.61 28.45
C ASP A 117 -3.55 2.65 29.61
N TYR A 118 -4.79 2.19 29.82
CA TYR A 118 -5.04 1.08 30.71
C TYR A 118 -4.34 -0.11 30.04
N GLU A 119 -3.03 -0.22 30.21
CA GLU A 119 -2.49 -1.48 30.66
C GLU A 119 -3.34 -1.81 31.88
N LYS A 120 -4.31 -2.71 31.66
CA LYS A 120 -4.87 -3.53 32.74
C LYS A 120 -3.70 -3.76 33.68
N THR A 121 -3.84 -3.38 34.95
CA THR A 121 -3.02 -3.98 36.00
C THR A 121 -2.95 -5.44 35.64
N ALA A 122 -1.79 -5.90 35.18
CA ALA A 122 -1.59 -7.29 34.95
C ALA A 122 -1.91 -7.89 36.32
N ASP A 123 -3.04 -8.58 36.42
CA ASP A 123 -3.06 -9.79 37.23
C ASP A 123 -1.73 -10.43 36.88
N VAL A 124 -0.79 -10.46 37.83
CA VAL A 124 0.49 -11.10 37.60
C VAL A 124 0.09 -12.50 37.16
N ILE A 125 0.14 -12.74 35.85
CA ILE A 125 -0.36 -13.98 35.28
C ILE A 125 0.50 -15.00 35.99
N ALA A 126 -0.12 -15.82 36.82
CA ALA A 126 0.61 -16.79 37.62
C ALA A 126 1.12 -17.86 36.64
N ILE A 127 2.21 -17.54 35.95
CA ILE A 127 2.83 -18.39 34.92
C ILE A 127 3.33 -19.69 35.53
N ASN A 128 3.52 -19.74 36.85
CA ASN A 128 3.78 -20.97 37.59
C ASN A 128 2.52 -21.81 37.88
N ARG A 129 1.39 -21.52 37.20
CA ARG A 129 0.14 -22.28 37.29
C ARG A 129 -0.54 -22.44 35.94
N LEU A 130 -1.26 -23.54 35.77
CA LEU A 130 -2.25 -23.70 34.70
C LEU A 130 -3.54 -22.93 35.04
N GLY A 131 -4.42 -22.77 34.05
CA GLY A 131 -5.68 -22.01 34.16
C GLY A 131 -6.69 -22.58 35.15
N ASP A 132 -6.56 -23.85 35.53
CA ASP A 132 -7.33 -24.46 36.62
C ASP A 132 -6.68 -24.29 38.02
N GLY A 133 -5.57 -23.55 38.10
CA GLY A 133 -4.84 -23.27 39.33
C GLY A 133 -3.77 -24.31 39.69
N THR A 134 -3.63 -25.40 38.92
CA THR A 134 -2.60 -26.44 39.14
C THR A 134 -1.21 -25.80 39.08
N ARG A 135 -0.37 -26.01 40.11
CA ARG A 135 1.02 -25.51 40.12
C ARG A 135 1.88 -26.31 39.14
N ILE A 136 2.76 -25.61 38.44
CA ILE A 136 3.75 -26.18 37.52
C ILE A 136 5.16 -25.77 37.93
N THR A 137 6.15 -26.59 37.60
CA THR A 137 7.56 -26.37 37.91
C THR A 137 8.19 -25.37 36.94
N ALA A 138 9.44 -24.93 37.21
CA ALA A 138 10.18 -24.10 36.27
C ALA A 138 10.47 -24.85 34.95
N GLU A 139 10.82 -26.13 35.03
CA GLU A 139 11.03 -26.98 33.85
C GLU A 139 9.76 -27.13 33.01
N ASP A 140 8.58 -27.26 33.66
CA ASP A 140 7.31 -27.25 32.95
C ASP A 140 7.07 -25.92 32.22
N VAL A 141 7.41 -24.78 32.85
CA VAL A 141 7.30 -23.46 32.21
C VAL A 141 8.23 -23.37 31.00
N ASP A 142 9.47 -23.82 31.12
CA ASP A 142 10.44 -23.82 30.00
C ASP A 142 9.93 -24.67 28.82
N MET A 143 9.32 -25.84 29.10
CA MET A 143 8.70 -26.67 28.06
C MET A 143 7.54 -25.95 27.36
N LEU A 144 6.73 -25.20 28.10
CA LEU A 144 5.59 -24.45 27.55
C LEU A 144 6.05 -23.20 26.77
N ASP A 145 7.12 -22.55 27.22
CA ASP A 145 7.73 -21.42 26.50
C ASP A 145 8.40 -21.87 25.19
N GLU A 146 8.92 -23.09 25.11
CA GLU A 146 9.40 -23.64 23.83
C GLU A 146 8.26 -23.75 22.81
N VAL A 147 7.05 -24.10 23.25
CA VAL A 147 5.85 -24.13 22.38
C VAL A 147 5.46 -22.71 21.93
N ASN A 148 5.60 -21.69 22.80
CA ASN A 148 5.34 -20.28 22.47
C ASN A 148 6.18 -19.76 21.30
N LYS A 149 7.40 -20.27 21.12
CA LYS A 149 8.29 -19.84 20.02
C LYS A 149 7.76 -20.19 18.64
N THR A 150 6.93 -21.22 18.53
CA THR A 150 6.44 -21.74 17.25
C THR A 150 4.96 -21.50 17.04
N TYR A 151 4.18 -21.50 18.12
CA TYR A 151 2.73 -21.55 18.05
C TYR A 151 2.09 -20.33 18.70
N THR A 152 1.04 -19.80 18.05
CA THR A 152 0.22 -18.72 18.61
C THR A 152 -1.26 -19.09 18.51
N HIS A 153 -2.00 -18.93 19.60
CA HIS A 153 -3.45 -19.14 19.63
C HIS A 153 -4.16 -17.91 19.06
N VAL A 154 -4.96 -18.10 18.03
CA VAL A 154 -5.67 -17.01 17.32
C VAL A 154 -7.16 -17.31 17.21
N TYR A 155 -7.96 -16.25 17.09
CA TYR A 155 -9.31 -16.37 16.59
C TYR A 155 -9.29 -16.12 15.08
N ALA A 156 -9.63 -17.12 14.28
CA ALA A 156 -9.54 -17.04 12.83
C ALA A 156 -10.68 -17.80 12.17
N PHE A 157 -11.24 -17.20 11.12
CA PHE A 157 -12.23 -17.86 10.27
C PHE A 157 -13.50 -18.35 11.01
N GLY A 158 -13.88 -17.63 12.07
CA GLY A 158 -15.05 -17.91 12.90
C GLY A 158 -14.82 -18.91 14.04
N ASP A 159 -13.59 -19.34 14.31
CA ASP A 159 -13.28 -20.28 15.39
C ASP A 159 -11.84 -20.14 15.93
N HIS A 160 -11.54 -20.77 17.06
CA HIS A 160 -10.21 -20.83 17.65
C HIS A 160 -9.27 -21.77 16.90
N HIS A 161 -8.11 -21.24 16.52
CA HIS A 161 -7.05 -21.95 15.82
C HIS A 161 -5.70 -21.72 16.48
N VAL A 162 -4.75 -22.62 16.27
CA VAL A 162 -3.35 -22.36 16.53
C VAL A 162 -2.66 -22.14 15.19
N VAL A 163 -1.94 -21.03 15.06
CA VAL A 163 -1.14 -20.69 13.89
C VAL A 163 0.34 -20.98 14.16
N SER A 164 1.03 -21.46 13.13
CA SER A 164 2.48 -21.67 13.11
C SER A 164 3.01 -21.49 11.68
N MET A 165 4.31 -21.31 11.56
CA MET A 165 5.00 -21.36 10.27
C MET A 165 5.37 -22.80 9.93
N ARG A 166 5.23 -23.17 8.66
CA ARG A 166 5.68 -24.45 8.13
C ARG A 166 6.56 -24.26 6.90
N PRO A 167 7.63 -25.07 6.75
CA PRO A 167 8.41 -25.09 5.53
C PRO A 167 7.54 -25.36 4.31
N ASN A 168 7.78 -24.61 3.24
CA ASN A 168 7.19 -24.79 1.92
C ASN A 168 8.33 -24.83 0.89
N PRO A 169 8.43 -25.88 0.06
CA PRO A 169 9.55 -26.02 -0.88
C PRO A 169 9.57 -24.96 -1.99
N VAL A 170 8.48 -24.21 -2.18
CA VAL A 170 8.36 -23.17 -3.20
C VAL A 170 8.48 -21.77 -2.61
N THR A 171 7.79 -21.50 -1.50
CA THR A 171 7.73 -20.15 -0.90
C THR A 171 8.66 -19.96 0.30
N GLY A 172 9.47 -20.98 0.62
CA GLY A 172 10.28 -21.04 1.84
C GLY A 172 9.43 -21.47 3.04
N GLU A 173 8.43 -20.66 3.39
CA GLU A 173 7.51 -20.94 4.48
C GLU A 173 6.06 -20.58 4.13
N THR A 174 5.12 -21.05 4.94
CA THR A 174 3.70 -20.67 4.87
C THR A 174 3.04 -20.77 6.24
N HIS A 175 2.01 -19.94 6.45
CA HIS A 175 1.15 -20.04 7.61
C HIS A 175 0.35 -21.35 7.58
N CYS A 176 0.29 -22.04 8.71
CA CYS A 176 -0.56 -23.20 8.93
C CYS A 176 -1.50 -22.93 10.11
N PHE A 177 -2.81 -23.02 9.83
CA PHE A 177 -3.85 -22.92 10.86
C PHE A 177 -4.36 -24.31 11.19
N GLN A 178 -4.33 -24.66 12.46
CA GLN A 178 -4.85 -25.93 12.97
C GLN A 178 -5.96 -25.68 13.99
N THR A 179 -6.98 -26.52 14.02
CA THR A 179 -7.97 -26.48 15.12
C THR A 179 -7.28 -26.84 16.44
N LEU A 180 -7.84 -26.40 17.56
CA LEU A 180 -7.30 -26.73 18.89
C LEU A 180 -7.15 -28.24 19.10
N ASN A 181 -8.08 -29.03 18.57
CA ASN A 181 -8.00 -30.49 18.67
C ASN A 181 -6.85 -31.08 17.84
N SER A 182 -6.65 -30.60 16.61
CA SER A 182 -5.53 -31.04 15.78
C SER A 182 -4.20 -30.66 16.41
N PHE A 183 -4.10 -29.46 16.99
CA PHE A 183 -2.88 -28.99 17.65
C PHE A 183 -2.50 -29.89 18.84
N ARG A 184 -3.45 -30.28 19.69
CA ARG A 184 -3.21 -31.21 20.82
C ARG A 184 -2.61 -32.54 20.36
N ASN A 185 -2.93 -32.99 19.15
CA ASN A 185 -2.43 -34.24 18.58
C ASN A 185 -1.01 -34.14 18.01
N ASN A 186 -0.41 -32.94 17.90
CA ASN A 186 0.98 -32.79 17.48
C ASN A 186 1.98 -33.29 18.56
N PHE A 187 1.51 -33.46 19.81
CA PHE A 187 2.34 -33.75 20.98
C PHE A 187 1.97 -35.11 21.62
N LEU A 188 1.65 -36.11 20.79
CA LEU A 188 1.24 -37.44 21.29
C LEU A 188 2.40 -38.24 21.87
N ASP A 189 3.61 -37.99 21.39
CA ASP A 189 4.86 -38.67 21.70
C ASP A 189 5.83 -37.80 22.53
N GLN A 190 5.46 -36.56 22.83
CA GLN A 190 6.27 -35.63 23.63
C GLN A 190 5.95 -35.71 25.13
N GLY A 191 6.73 -34.97 25.93
CA GLY A 191 6.61 -34.92 27.39
C GLY A 191 5.25 -34.41 27.88
N ARG A 192 5.01 -34.57 29.19
CA ARG A 192 3.77 -34.16 29.85
C ARG A 192 4.06 -33.10 30.90
N VAL A 193 3.16 -32.13 31.00
CA VAL A 193 3.17 -31.11 32.06
C VAL A 193 2.07 -31.47 33.05
N VAL A 194 2.47 -31.84 34.28
CA VAL A 194 1.56 -32.29 35.36
C VAL A 194 0.51 -33.29 34.85
N GLY A 195 0.98 -34.35 34.18
CA GLY A 195 0.15 -35.45 33.67
C GLY A 195 -0.65 -35.15 32.40
N ARG A 196 -0.74 -33.89 31.95
CA ARG A 196 -1.42 -33.49 30.71
C ARG A 196 -0.47 -33.55 29.51
N ARG A 197 -1.01 -33.80 28.31
CA ARG A 197 -0.23 -33.70 27.07
C ARG A 197 0.24 -32.25 26.88
N LEU A 198 1.43 -32.06 26.32
CA LEU A 198 2.04 -30.73 26.21
C LEU A 198 1.12 -29.69 25.53
N GLY A 199 0.52 -30.02 24.40
CA GLY A 199 -0.41 -29.09 23.71
C GLY A 199 -1.68 -28.78 24.50
N GLU A 200 -2.17 -29.70 25.33
CA GLU A 200 -3.31 -29.42 26.23
C GLU A 200 -2.89 -28.55 27.40
N ALA A 201 -1.73 -28.82 28.00
CA ALA A 201 -1.18 -28.00 29.07
C ALA A 201 -0.93 -26.56 28.59
N TRP A 202 -0.37 -26.39 27.40
CA TRP A 202 -0.12 -25.09 26.78
C TRP A 202 -1.39 -24.28 26.57
N LEU A 203 -2.45 -24.86 25.99
CA LEU A 203 -3.72 -24.16 25.81
C LEU A 203 -4.38 -23.73 27.13
N ASN A 204 -4.12 -24.47 28.22
CA ASN A 204 -4.62 -24.12 29.55
C ASN A 204 -3.67 -23.20 30.32
N TRP A 205 -2.45 -22.98 29.86
CA TRP A 205 -1.46 -22.18 30.57
C TRP A 205 -1.67 -20.69 30.26
N PRO A 206 -1.90 -19.80 31.25
CA PRO A 206 -2.24 -18.42 30.95
C PRO A 206 -1.10 -17.61 30.32
N GLY A 207 0.15 -18.09 30.37
CA GLY A 207 1.31 -17.51 29.68
C GLY A 207 1.49 -17.92 28.20
N HIS A 208 0.59 -18.72 27.64
CA HIS A 208 0.72 -19.10 26.23
C HIS A 208 0.51 -17.92 25.28
N SER A 209 1.25 -17.92 24.17
CA SER A 209 1.16 -16.92 23.11
C SER A 209 -0.22 -16.94 22.47
N LYS A 210 -0.92 -15.81 22.52
CA LYS A 210 -2.28 -15.67 21.98
C LYS A 210 -2.57 -14.27 21.46
N GLN A 211 -3.29 -14.21 20.36
CA GLN A 211 -3.75 -13.02 19.66
C GLN A 211 -5.22 -13.23 19.28
N LEU A 212 -6.11 -12.97 20.23
CA LEU A 212 -7.53 -13.31 20.13
C LEU A 212 -8.39 -12.23 19.46
N GLY A 213 -7.80 -11.08 19.13
CA GLY A 213 -8.45 -10.01 18.37
C GLY A 213 -8.60 -10.32 16.88
N GLY A 214 -7.92 -11.37 16.38
CA GLY A 214 -8.10 -11.87 15.03
C GLY A 214 -6.79 -12.19 14.33
N VAL A 215 -6.86 -12.40 13.02
CA VAL A 215 -5.71 -12.45 12.10
C VAL A 215 -5.90 -11.40 11.02
N GLY A 216 -4.82 -10.74 10.62
CA GLY A 216 -4.86 -9.75 9.54
C GLY A 216 -3.50 -9.61 8.86
N PHE A 217 -3.49 -9.04 7.65
CA PHE A 217 -2.28 -8.86 6.88
C PHE A 217 -1.90 -7.37 6.87
N TYR A 218 -0.82 -7.04 7.58
CA TYR A 218 -0.33 -5.67 7.76
C TYR A 218 1.14 -5.60 7.31
N PRO A 219 1.41 -5.22 6.06
CA PRO A 219 2.78 -5.12 5.54
C PRO A 219 3.65 -4.12 6.30
N ASN A 220 3.04 -3.10 6.88
CA ASN A 220 3.64 -2.24 7.89
C ASN A 220 3.21 -2.72 9.29
N PRO A 221 4.10 -3.35 10.06
CA PRO A 221 3.76 -3.91 11.37
C PRO A 221 3.30 -2.87 12.40
N GLU A 222 3.68 -1.59 12.25
CA GLU A 222 3.26 -0.51 13.17
C GLU A 222 1.75 -0.25 13.11
N ASN A 223 1.11 -0.58 11.98
CA ASN A 223 -0.33 -0.46 11.79
C ASN A 223 -1.11 -1.68 12.32
N CYS A 224 -0.43 -2.73 12.77
CA CYS A 224 -1.09 -3.94 13.27
C CYS A 224 -1.59 -3.73 14.71
N PRO A 225 -2.89 -3.92 14.99
CA PRO A 225 -3.40 -3.89 16.36
C PRO A 225 -2.72 -4.95 17.25
N LYS A 226 -2.46 -4.61 18.52
CA LYS A 226 -1.74 -5.49 19.47
C LYS A 226 -2.38 -6.86 19.71
N GLU A 227 -3.69 -6.97 19.49
CA GLU A 227 -4.46 -8.21 19.72
C GLU A 227 -4.64 -9.05 18.45
N VAL A 228 -4.18 -8.55 17.30
CA VAL A 228 -4.33 -9.18 15.99
C VAL A 228 -3.01 -9.81 15.54
N TYR A 229 -3.06 -11.10 15.21
CA TYR A 229 -1.91 -11.79 14.65
C TYR A 229 -1.62 -11.30 13.23
N ASN A 230 -0.45 -10.71 13.03
CA ASN A 230 -0.02 -10.25 11.72
C ASN A 230 0.44 -11.42 10.85
N LEU A 231 -0.17 -11.56 9.68
CA LEU A 231 0.21 -12.55 8.66
C LEU A 231 1.43 -12.10 7.84
N TYR A 232 1.86 -10.85 7.98
CA TYR A 232 3.13 -10.37 7.45
C TYR A 232 4.24 -10.54 8.49
N THR A 233 5.24 -11.37 8.18
CA THR A 233 6.34 -11.72 9.08
C THR A 233 7.70 -11.25 8.56
N GLY A 234 7.71 -10.33 7.58
CA GLY A 234 8.93 -9.87 6.89
C GLY A 234 9.19 -10.62 5.57
N LEU A 235 10.19 -10.16 4.83
CA LEU A 235 10.58 -10.77 3.54
C LEU A 235 11.27 -12.12 3.74
N SER A 236 11.31 -12.97 2.71
CA SER A 236 11.94 -14.30 2.80
C SER A 236 13.48 -14.27 2.77
N ILE A 237 14.07 -13.12 2.42
CA ILE A 237 15.52 -12.95 2.34
C ILE A 237 15.95 -11.60 2.90
N GLU A 238 17.19 -11.54 3.37
CA GLU A 238 17.83 -10.31 3.82
C GLU A 238 18.60 -9.61 2.68
N PRO A 239 18.61 -8.27 2.63
CA PRO A 239 19.36 -7.52 1.62
C PRO A 239 20.88 -7.66 1.81
N VAL A 240 21.61 -7.81 0.70
CA VAL A 240 23.07 -7.86 0.69
C VAL A 240 23.60 -6.92 -0.38
N ALA A 241 24.61 -6.10 -0.07
CA ALA A 241 25.23 -5.23 -1.06
C ALA A 241 25.89 -6.05 -2.18
N GLY A 242 25.74 -5.62 -3.43
CA GLY A 242 26.42 -6.25 -4.56
C GLY A 242 26.05 -5.63 -5.90
N ASP A 243 26.64 -6.18 -6.95
CA ASP A 243 26.35 -5.74 -8.32
C ASP A 243 24.92 -6.11 -8.71
N VAL A 244 24.14 -5.14 -9.18
CA VAL A 244 22.77 -5.29 -9.68
C VAL A 244 22.67 -4.99 -11.18
N ILE A 245 23.77 -4.59 -11.82
CA ILE A 245 23.84 -4.15 -13.21
C ILE A 245 23.22 -5.18 -14.16
N PRO A 246 23.48 -6.51 -14.06
CA PRO A 246 22.89 -7.48 -14.99
C PRO A 246 21.36 -7.44 -15.02
N TYR A 247 20.71 -7.19 -13.87
CA TYR A 247 19.26 -7.09 -13.78
C TYR A 247 18.76 -5.74 -14.29
N LEU A 248 19.41 -4.63 -13.91
CA LEU A 248 19.02 -3.30 -14.38
C LEU A 248 19.18 -3.14 -15.89
N GLU A 249 20.27 -3.66 -16.47
CA GLU A 249 20.46 -3.70 -17.92
C GLU A 249 19.40 -4.55 -18.61
N HIS A 250 18.94 -5.63 -17.98
CA HIS A 250 17.83 -6.43 -18.51
C HIS A 250 16.52 -5.64 -18.51
N LEU A 251 16.22 -4.90 -17.43
CA LEU A 251 15.06 -4.02 -17.39
C LEU A 251 15.14 -2.93 -18.47
N GLU A 252 16.26 -2.21 -18.56
CA GLU A 252 16.44 -1.09 -19.48
C GLU A 252 16.43 -1.53 -20.94
N LYS A 253 17.34 -2.45 -21.31
CA LYS A 253 17.60 -2.79 -22.71
C LYS A 253 16.59 -3.78 -23.29
N VAL A 254 16.03 -4.66 -22.46
CA VAL A 254 15.12 -5.71 -22.91
C VAL A 254 13.69 -5.34 -22.54
N ILE A 255 13.35 -5.26 -21.25
CA ILE A 255 11.95 -5.09 -20.83
C ILE A 255 11.36 -3.75 -21.28
N CYS A 256 12.16 -2.67 -21.23
CA CYS A 256 11.77 -1.32 -21.63
C CYS A 256 12.26 -0.92 -23.03
N ALA A 257 12.91 -1.83 -23.78
CA ALA A 257 13.41 -1.58 -25.13
C ALA A 257 14.26 -0.29 -25.28
N GLY A 258 15.03 0.06 -24.24
CA GLY A 258 15.86 1.27 -24.19
C GLY A 258 15.09 2.58 -23.94
N ASP A 259 13.78 2.54 -23.71
CA ASP A 259 13.00 3.73 -23.37
C ASP A 259 13.22 4.13 -21.90
N ASN A 260 13.89 5.26 -21.70
CA ASN A 260 14.28 5.71 -20.36
C ASN A 260 13.09 6.14 -19.48
N GLU A 261 12.00 6.68 -20.06
CA GLU A 261 10.82 7.11 -19.29
C GLU A 261 10.14 5.89 -18.63
N THR A 262 9.91 4.83 -19.41
CA THR A 262 9.33 3.57 -18.93
C THR A 262 10.26 2.81 -18.01
N TYR A 263 11.57 2.80 -18.27
CA TYR A 263 12.57 2.18 -17.40
C TYR A 263 12.57 2.81 -16.00
N GLN A 264 12.65 4.14 -15.92
CA GLN A 264 12.62 4.86 -14.64
C GLN A 264 11.32 4.59 -13.87
N TYR A 265 10.19 4.56 -14.58
CA TYR A 265 8.91 4.22 -13.96
C TYR A 265 8.89 2.77 -13.43
N LEU A 266 9.33 1.80 -14.24
CA LEU A 266 9.35 0.39 -13.86
C LEU A 266 10.21 0.17 -12.61
N VAL A 267 11.40 0.76 -12.58
CA VAL A 267 12.30 0.71 -11.42
C VAL A 267 11.66 1.34 -10.18
N GLY A 268 11.07 2.54 -10.31
CA GLY A 268 10.38 3.19 -9.21
C GLY A 268 9.20 2.37 -8.68
N TRP A 269 8.47 1.70 -9.58
CA TRP A 269 7.36 0.81 -9.23
C TRP A 269 7.83 -0.43 -8.47
N LEU A 270 8.97 -1.02 -8.86
CA LEU A 270 9.59 -2.14 -8.15
C LEU A 270 10.14 -1.72 -6.79
N ALA A 271 10.75 -0.54 -6.69
CA ALA A 271 11.24 -0.02 -5.40
C ALA A 271 10.09 0.29 -4.44
N HIS A 272 9.00 0.89 -4.95
CA HIS A 272 7.78 1.19 -4.18
C HIS A 272 7.14 -0.08 -3.59
N LEU A 273 7.19 -1.22 -4.27
CA LEU A 273 6.73 -2.52 -3.75
C LEU A 273 7.39 -2.91 -2.43
N PHE A 274 8.67 -2.59 -2.24
CA PHE A 274 9.41 -2.96 -1.03
C PHE A 274 9.49 -1.83 0.00
N GLN A 275 9.56 -0.58 -0.43
CA GLN A 275 9.66 0.57 0.48
C GLN A 275 8.30 1.03 1.03
N LYS A 276 7.21 0.80 0.30
CA LYS A 276 5.84 1.20 0.63
C LYS A 276 4.85 0.05 0.37
N PRO A 277 5.05 -1.14 0.98
CA PRO A 277 4.24 -2.32 0.68
C PRO A 277 2.76 -2.15 1.07
N GLU A 278 2.43 -1.29 2.03
CA GLU A 278 1.07 -0.94 2.46
C GLU A 278 0.34 0.03 1.52
N GLU A 279 1.06 0.74 0.64
CA GLU A 279 0.47 1.62 -0.35
C GLU A 279 0.16 0.87 -1.64
N LYS A 280 -1.07 0.93 -2.13
CA LYS A 280 -1.44 0.31 -3.40
C LYS A 280 -1.22 1.25 -4.59
N PRO A 281 -0.41 0.86 -5.59
CA PRO A 281 -0.37 1.56 -6.87
C PRO A 281 -1.66 1.28 -7.65
N SER A 282 -2.12 2.26 -8.43
CA SER A 282 -3.27 2.10 -9.33
C SER A 282 -2.88 1.61 -10.72
N VAL A 283 -1.62 1.15 -10.87
CA VAL A 283 -1.02 0.73 -12.15
C VAL A 283 -0.53 -0.70 -12.05
N ALA A 284 -0.93 -1.52 -13.02
CA ALA A 284 -0.35 -2.82 -13.33
C ALA A 284 0.59 -2.72 -14.53
N ILE A 285 1.54 -3.63 -14.62
CA ILE A 285 2.45 -3.74 -15.78
C ILE A 285 1.93 -4.83 -16.70
N VAL A 286 1.94 -4.58 -18.01
CA VAL A 286 1.62 -5.56 -19.05
C VAL A 286 2.85 -5.71 -19.94
N MET A 287 3.35 -6.92 -20.11
CA MET A 287 4.46 -7.23 -21.01
C MET A 287 3.94 -8.03 -22.21
N LYS A 288 3.99 -7.41 -23.39
CA LYS A 288 3.64 -7.99 -24.68
C LYS A 288 4.92 -8.45 -25.38
N SER A 289 5.18 -9.75 -25.48
CA SER A 289 6.28 -10.20 -26.34
C SER A 289 6.19 -11.69 -26.62
N ILE A 290 6.94 -12.15 -27.61
CA ILE A 290 7.13 -13.57 -27.90
C ILE A 290 7.82 -14.27 -26.71
N GLU A 291 7.71 -15.59 -26.64
CA GLU A 291 8.44 -16.39 -25.66
C GLU A 291 9.95 -16.21 -25.78
N GLY A 292 10.68 -16.39 -24.67
CA GLY A 292 12.14 -16.35 -24.67
C GLY A 292 12.77 -14.95 -24.60
N THR A 293 11.98 -13.90 -24.37
CA THR A 293 12.48 -12.52 -24.17
C THR A 293 12.93 -12.21 -22.73
N GLY A 294 12.84 -13.17 -21.81
CA GLY A 294 13.34 -13.01 -20.43
C GLY A 294 12.31 -12.51 -19.40
N LYS A 295 11.02 -12.40 -19.75
CA LYS A 295 9.92 -12.01 -18.83
C LYS A 295 9.97 -12.75 -17.48
N GLY A 296 10.10 -14.08 -17.49
CA GLY A 296 10.22 -14.87 -16.27
C GLY A 296 11.53 -14.66 -15.51
N SER A 297 12.62 -14.31 -16.21
CA SER A 297 13.91 -13.99 -15.57
C SER A 297 13.85 -12.67 -14.81
N MET A 298 13.07 -11.69 -15.29
CA MET A 298 12.78 -10.45 -14.55
C MET A 298 11.98 -10.73 -13.27
N VAL A 299 10.96 -11.59 -13.35
CA VAL A 299 10.05 -11.81 -12.21
C VAL A 299 10.64 -12.71 -11.12
N ARG A 300 11.52 -13.65 -11.48
CA ARG A 300 12.04 -14.67 -10.55
C ARG A 300 12.68 -14.10 -9.27
N PRO A 301 13.56 -13.09 -9.31
CA PRO A 301 14.09 -12.46 -8.09
C PRO A 301 13.00 -11.86 -7.18
N LEU A 302 11.92 -11.30 -7.75
CA LEU A 302 10.82 -10.72 -6.96
C LEU A 302 10.04 -11.81 -6.21
N LEU A 303 9.80 -12.96 -6.85
CA LEU A 303 9.16 -14.10 -6.21
C LEU A 303 10.02 -14.64 -5.05
N GLU A 304 11.34 -14.67 -5.23
CA GLU A 304 12.29 -15.11 -4.21
C GLU A 304 12.37 -14.15 -3.02
N ILE A 305 12.32 -12.84 -3.25
CA ILE A 305 12.32 -11.82 -2.19
C ILE A 305 11.03 -11.88 -1.36
N LEU A 306 9.88 -12.05 -2.01
CA LEU A 306 8.57 -11.96 -1.36
C LEU A 306 8.07 -13.29 -0.80
N GLY A 307 8.59 -14.42 -1.27
CA GLY A 307 8.22 -15.75 -0.82
C GLY A 307 6.69 -15.96 -0.87
N MET A 308 6.08 -16.24 0.29
CA MET A 308 4.63 -16.48 0.40
C MET A 308 3.73 -15.27 0.09
N TYR A 309 4.31 -14.06 0.01
CA TYR A 309 3.61 -12.83 -0.33
C TYR A 309 3.58 -12.54 -1.84
N ALA A 310 4.20 -13.41 -2.64
CA ALA A 310 4.09 -13.40 -4.08
C ALA A 310 3.46 -14.69 -4.61
N ILE A 311 2.88 -14.62 -5.81
CA ILE A 311 2.41 -15.80 -6.52
C ILE A 311 2.53 -15.60 -8.03
N GLN A 312 2.90 -16.68 -8.72
CA GLN A 312 2.79 -16.80 -10.17
C GLN A 312 1.57 -17.66 -10.50
N VAL A 313 0.73 -17.19 -11.41
CA VAL A 313 -0.44 -17.91 -11.93
C VAL A 313 -0.41 -17.93 -13.45
N ASN A 314 -1.01 -18.97 -14.04
CA ASN A 314 -1.17 -19.06 -15.50
C ASN A 314 -2.62 -18.73 -15.87
N GLY A 315 -2.78 -17.72 -16.72
CA GLY A 315 -4.06 -17.21 -17.21
C GLY A 315 -4.80 -16.30 -16.22
N SER A 316 -5.52 -15.33 -16.76
CA SER A 316 -6.28 -14.31 -16.02
C SER A 316 -7.50 -14.85 -15.25
N GLY A 317 -8.05 -15.98 -15.70
CA GLY A 317 -9.26 -16.58 -15.13
C GLY A 317 -9.10 -17.08 -13.69
N GLN A 318 -7.88 -17.46 -13.28
CA GLN A 318 -7.61 -17.88 -11.90
C GLN A 318 -7.71 -16.73 -10.88
N ILE A 319 -7.50 -15.50 -11.35
CA ILE A 319 -7.56 -14.27 -10.53
C ILE A 319 -8.97 -13.68 -10.56
N ALA A 320 -9.60 -13.65 -11.73
CA ALA A 320 -10.94 -13.09 -11.93
C ALA A 320 -12.10 -14.07 -11.58
N GLY A 321 -11.77 -15.29 -11.17
CA GLY A 321 -12.69 -16.34 -10.77
C GLY A 321 -13.46 -16.03 -9.47
N ARG A 322 -14.33 -16.96 -9.06
CA ARG A 322 -15.14 -16.81 -7.82
C ARG A 322 -14.32 -16.99 -6.53
N PHE A 323 -13.19 -17.69 -6.59
CA PHE A 323 -12.34 -17.93 -5.42
C PHE A 323 -11.05 -17.13 -5.54
N ASN A 324 -11.10 -15.86 -5.16
CA ASN A 324 -9.95 -14.95 -5.19
C ASN A 324 -9.02 -15.09 -3.96
N SER A 325 -9.12 -16.19 -3.22
CA SER A 325 -8.23 -16.52 -2.09
C SER A 325 -6.76 -16.56 -2.45
N THR A 326 -6.45 -16.81 -3.73
CA THR A 326 -5.09 -16.83 -4.26
C THR A 326 -4.37 -15.48 -4.15
N ILE A 327 -5.14 -14.38 -4.20
CA ILE A 327 -4.62 -13.00 -4.16
C ILE A 327 -4.63 -12.43 -2.73
N ALA A 328 -5.40 -13.05 -1.84
CA ALA A 328 -5.46 -12.61 -0.45
C ALA A 328 -4.06 -12.68 0.20
N ASN A 329 -3.74 -11.65 0.97
CA ASN A 329 -2.47 -11.53 1.68
C ASN A 329 -1.24 -11.63 0.74
N LYS A 330 -1.33 -11.04 -0.46
CA LYS A 330 -0.24 -10.93 -1.42
C LYS A 330 0.15 -9.47 -1.62
N LEU A 331 1.44 -9.23 -1.81
CA LEU A 331 2.01 -7.96 -2.26
C LEU A 331 2.23 -7.95 -3.77
N PHE A 332 2.42 -9.12 -4.38
CA PHE A 332 2.74 -9.24 -5.79
C PHE A 332 2.07 -10.46 -6.44
N VAL A 333 1.53 -10.27 -7.65
CA VAL A 333 0.90 -11.31 -8.44
C VAL A 333 1.42 -11.20 -9.87
N PHE A 334 2.11 -12.25 -10.33
CA PHE A 334 2.51 -12.40 -11.71
C PHE A 334 1.54 -13.33 -12.44
N VAL A 335 1.05 -12.88 -13.59
CA VAL A 335 0.07 -13.58 -14.41
C VAL A 335 0.73 -13.88 -15.74
N ASP A 336 1.14 -15.12 -15.93
CA ASP A 336 1.67 -15.58 -17.21
C ASP A 336 0.53 -15.96 -18.16
N GLU A 337 0.77 -15.91 -19.47
CA GLU A 337 -0.22 -16.20 -20.51
C GLU A 337 -1.56 -15.45 -20.33
N ALA A 338 -1.48 -14.19 -19.92
CA ALA A 338 -2.66 -13.38 -19.62
C ALA A 338 -3.49 -13.07 -20.88
N ASP A 339 -4.81 -13.14 -20.73
CA ASP A 339 -5.79 -12.62 -21.69
C ASP A 339 -6.77 -11.72 -20.95
N LEU A 340 -6.69 -10.41 -21.22
CA LEU A 340 -7.52 -9.37 -20.62
C LEU A 340 -8.42 -8.72 -21.68
N THR A 341 -8.72 -9.46 -22.76
CA THR A 341 -9.61 -8.99 -23.82
C THR A 341 -11.08 -9.31 -23.52
N ASP A 342 -11.36 -10.37 -22.75
CA ASP A 342 -12.71 -10.70 -22.30
C ASP A 342 -13.26 -9.59 -21.38
N GLY A 343 -14.37 -8.98 -21.79
CA GLY A 343 -14.92 -7.79 -21.13
C GLY A 343 -15.28 -8.00 -19.65
N ARG A 344 -15.78 -9.18 -19.27
CA ARG A 344 -16.14 -9.45 -17.86
C ARG A 344 -14.88 -9.62 -16.99
N THR A 345 -13.90 -10.35 -17.51
CA THR A 345 -12.62 -10.58 -16.84
C THR A 345 -11.82 -9.28 -16.71
N ALA A 346 -11.77 -8.49 -17.78
CA ALA A 346 -11.10 -7.20 -17.81
C ALA A 346 -11.67 -6.22 -16.78
N GLU A 347 -12.99 -6.06 -16.69
CA GLU A 347 -13.61 -5.14 -15.72
C GLU A 347 -13.39 -5.56 -14.26
N LYS A 348 -13.41 -6.86 -13.96
CA LYS A 348 -13.06 -7.36 -12.62
C LYS A 348 -11.60 -7.08 -12.26
N LEU A 349 -10.66 -7.37 -13.16
CA LEU A 349 -9.24 -7.15 -12.91
C LEU A 349 -8.91 -5.68 -12.78
N LYS A 350 -9.53 -4.85 -13.61
CA LYS A 350 -9.50 -3.39 -13.51
C LYS A 350 -9.87 -2.90 -12.11
N ALA A 351 -10.92 -3.45 -11.50
CA ALA A 351 -11.28 -3.13 -10.12
C ALA A 351 -10.20 -3.63 -9.13
N ILE A 352 -9.76 -4.89 -9.23
CA ILE A 352 -8.73 -5.44 -8.33
C ILE A 352 -7.39 -4.68 -8.43
N ILE A 353 -7.04 -4.13 -9.60
CA ILE A 353 -5.84 -3.33 -9.80
C ILE A 353 -5.94 -1.98 -9.08
N SER A 354 -7.10 -1.31 -9.12
CA SER A 354 -7.25 0.05 -8.60
C SER A 354 -7.79 0.16 -7.17
N GLU A 355 -8.59 -0.82 -6.72
CA GLU A 355 -9.28 -0.74 -5.44
C GLU A 355 -8.40 -1.23 -4.29
N ASP A 356 -8.39 -0.47 -3.19
CA ASP A 356 -7.65 -0.77 -1.95
C ASP A 356 -8.28 -1.92 -1.14
N THR A 357 -9.44 -2.44 -1.58
CA THR A 357 -10.13 -3.57 -0.94
C THR A 357 -10.64 -4.57 -1.97
N VAL A 358 -10.76 -5.83 -1.55
CA VAL A 358 -11.36 -6.92 -2.33
C VAL A 358 -12.35 -7.71 -1.48
N ASN A 359 -13.45 -8.16 -2.09
CA ASN A 359 -14.35 -9.12 -1.46
C ASN A 359 -13.76 -10.51 -1.58
N LEU A 360 -13.22 -11.05 -0.50
CA LEU A 360 -12.67 -12.39 -0.43
C LEU A 360 -13.78 -13.42 -0.30
N GLU A 361 -13.97 -14.24 -1.33
CA GLU A 361 -14.91 -15.37 -1.32
C GLU A 361 -14.15 -16.68 -1.09
N ARG A 362 -14.41 -17.35 0.05
CA ARG A 362 -13.85 -18.66 0.37
C ARG A 362 -14.89 -19.75 0.22
N LYS A 363 -14.46 -20.94 -0.18
CA LYS A 363 -15.37 -22.08 -0.35
C LYS A 363 -16.07 -22.42 0.97
N GLY A 364 -17.39 -22.27 0.98
CA GLY A 364 -18.24 -22.60 2.14
C GLY A 364 -18.18 -21.60 3.28
N LYS A 365 -17.74 -20.35 3.03
CA LYS A 365 -17.79 -19.24 3.99
C LYS A 365 -18.38 -17.99 3.35
N ASP A 366 -18.93 -17.11 4.16
CA ASP A 366 -19.47 -15.84 3.68
C ASP A 366 -18.35 -14.94 3.14
N PRO A 367 -18.63 -14.11 2.11
CA PRO A 367 -17.67 -13.15 1.59
C PRO A 367 -17.25 -12.13 2.65
N GLU A 368 -15.96 -11.79 2.69
CA GLU A 368 -15.39 -10.82 3.64
C GLU A 368 -14.60 -9.74 2.89
N ILE A 369 -14.78 -8.46 3.25
CA ILE A 369 -14.00 -7.37 2.69
C ILE A 369 -12.61 -7.39 3.32
N MET A 370 -11.57 -7.46 2.50
CA MET A 370 -10.18 -7.42 2.94
C MET A 370 -9.39 -6.31 2.25
N PRO A 371 -8.36 -5.74 2.92
CA PRO A 371 -7.39 -4.88 2.25
C PRO A 371 -6.71 -5.59 1.08
N ASN A 372 -6.42 -4.84 0.04
CA ASN A 372 -5.72 -5.29 -1.14
C ASN A 372 -4.43 -4.49 -1.30
N TYR A 373 -3.30 -5.17 -1.19
CA TYR A 373 -1.97 -4.58 -1.39
C TYR A 373 -1.29 -5.13 -2.65
N ALA A 374 -1.97 -6.03 -3.37
CA ALA A 374 -1.37 -6.78 -4.45
C ALA A 374 -1.10 -5.88 -5.66
N ARG A 375 0.12 -5.97 -6.17
CA ARG A 375 0.57 -5.37 -7.44
C ARG A 375 0.59 -6.44 -8.52
N PHE A 376 0.31 -6.05 -9.76
CA PHE A 376 0.13 -7.00 -10.85
C PHE A 376 1.11 -6.77 -11.99
N ILE A 377 1.72 -7.87 -12.45
CA ILE A 377 2.40 -7.94 -13.74
C ILE A 377 1.70 -9.01 -14.57
N PHE A 378 1.27 -8.65 -15.78
CA PHE A 378 0.68 -9.55 -16.75
C PHE A 378 1.67 -9.76 -17.90
N ALA A 379 2.01 -11.01 -18.21
CA ALA A 379 2.76 -11.37 -19.39
C ALA A 379 1.83 -12.05 -20.40
N SER A 380 1.98 -11.71 -21.68
CA SER A 380 1.25 -12.38 -22.74
C SER A 380 2.05 -12.39 -24.03
N ASN A 381 1.83 -13.44 -24.83
CA ASN A 381 2.43 -13.60 -26.16
C ASN A 381 1.45 -13.22 -27.28
N ARG A 382 0.31 -12.60 -26.94
CA ARG A 382 -0.71 -12.17 -27.92
C ARG A 382 -0.46 -10.73 -28.36
N ASP A 383 -0.80 -10.44 -29.62
CA ASP A 383 -0.73 -9.08 -30.18
C ASP A 383 -1.65 -8.10 -29.44
N ARG A 384 -2.81 -8.60 -28.98
CA ARG A 384 -3.75 -7.86 -28.15
C ARG A 384 -3.91 -8.55 -26.81
N VAL A 385 -3.60 -7.83 -25.75
CA VAL A 385 -3.65 -8.35 -24.38
C VAL A 385 -4.77 -7.72 -23.60
N ILE A 386 -5.04 -6.43 -23.78
CA ILE A 386 -5.98 -5.67 -22.95
C ILE A 386 -7.13 -5.10 -23.76
N ASN A 387 -8.31 -5.05 -23.16
CA ASN A 387 -9.40 -4.21 -23.65
C ASN A 387 -9.28 -2.79 -23.07
N ALA A 388 -8.41 -1.99 -23.67
CA ALA A 388 -8.10 -0.63 -23.24
C ALA A 388 -9.16 0.36 -23.76
N GLY A 389 -9.89 1.00 -22.84
CA GLY A 389 -10.71 2.14 -23.20
C GLY A 389 -9.87 3.38 -23.55
N LEU A 390 -10.49 4.38 -24.17
CA LEU A 390 -9.84 5.64 -24.58
C LEU A 390 -9.02 6.29 -23.45
N ARG A 391 -9.52 6.22 -22.21
CA ARG A 391 -8.92 6.84 -21.02
C ARG A 391 -8.19 5.84 -20.11
N GLU A 392 -7.80 4.69 -20.66
CA GLU A 392 -7.09 3.68 -19.88
C GLU A 392 -5.76 4.24 -19.37
N ARG A 393 -5.56 4.13 -18.05
CA ARG A 393 -4.43 4.68 -17.29
C ARG A 393 -3.89 3.73 -16.22
N ARG A 394 -4.49 2.54 -16.08
CA ARG A 394 -4.14 1.54 -15.06
C ARG A 394 -3.08 0.56 -15.54
N TYR A 395 -2.56 0.73 -16.75
CA TYR A 395 -1.57 -0.15 -17.34
C TYR A 395 -0.36 0.64 -17.81
N LEU A 396 0.82 0.18 -17.42
CA LEU A 396 2.05 0.41 -18.18
C LEU A 396 2.19 -0.78 -19.15
N VAL A 397 2.04 -0.53 -20.45
CA VAL A 397 2.18 -1.60 -21.47
C VAL A 397 3.58 -1.52 -22.06
N LEU A 398 4.36 -2.58 -21.85
CA LEU A 398 5.73 -2.73 -22.31
C LEU A 398 5.77 -3.79 -23.41
N GLU A 399 6.65 -3.56 -24.37
CA GLU A 399 6.94 -4.52 -25.44
C GLU A 399 8.42 -4.88 -25.38
N PRO A 400 8.80 -5.93 -24.62
CA PRO A 400 10.19 -6.30 -24.47
C PRO A 400 10.89 -6.57 -25.81
N ASP A 401 12.06 -5.97 -25.99
CA ASP A 401 12.88 -6.08 -27.20
C ASP A 401 13.43 -7.50 -27.37
N MET A 402 13.53 -7.95 -28.62
CA MET A 402 14.09 -9.24 -29.01
C MET A 402 15.61 -9.20 -29.25
N ILE A 403 16.27 -8.07 -29.01
CA ILE A 403 17.71 -7.86 -29.27
C ILE A 403 18.62 -8.96 -28.70
N TYR A 404 18.26 -9.55 -27.55
CA TYR A 404 18.98 -10.67 -26.94
C TYR A 404 18.18 -11.98 -26.94
N ALA A 405 17.07 -12.07 -27.68
CA ALA A 405 16.30 -13.30 -27.79
C ALA A 405 17.21 -14.44 -28.28
N GLN A 406 17.14 -15.59 -27.59
CA GLN A 406 17.98 -16.77 -27.84
C GLN A 406 19.50 -16.53 -27.71
N ASN A 407 19.94 -15.38 -27.18
CA ASN A 407 21.36 -15.12 -26.92
C ASN A 407 21.79 -15.84 -25.63
N LYS A 408 22.35 -17.04 -25.81
CA LYS A 408 22.80 -17.89 -24.71
C LYS A 408 23.77 -17.18 -23.77
N GLY A 409 24.81 -16.50 -24.28
CA GLY A 409 25.81 -15.86 -23.42
C GLY A 409 25.27 -14.70 -22.59
N TYR A 410 24.27 -13.98 -23.11
CA TYR A 410 23.55 -12.96 -22.35
C TYR A 410 22.74 -13.59 -21.20
N PHE A 411 21.91 -14.57 -21.52
CA PHE A 411 21.05 -15.22 -20.52
C PHE A 411 21.84 -16.06 -19.50
N ASP A 412 22.95 -16.69 -19.89
CA ASP A 412 23.84 -17.40 -18.98
C ASP A 412 24.39 -16.43 -17.90
N ARG A 413 24.79 -15.21 -18.29
CA ARG A 413 25.25 -14.18 -17.33
C ARG A 413 24.13 -13.72 -16.40
N LEU A 414 22.94 -13.46 -16.94
CA LEU A 414 21.79 -13.07 -16.14
C LEU A 414 21.39 -14.18 -15.16
N HIS A 415 21.35 -15.43 -15.61
CA HIS A 415 20.98 -16.57 -14.78
C HIS A 415 22.05 -16.89 -13.73
N GLN A 416 23.33 -16.73 -14.07
CA GLN A 416 24.42 -16.80 -13.10
C GLN A 416 24.22 -15.75 -12.01
N TRP A 417 23.89 -14.51 -12.37
CA TRP A 417 23.60 -13.45 -11.41
C TRP A 417 22.38 -13.79 -10.53
N ILE A 418 21.28 -14.28 -11.13
CA ILE A 418 20.08 -14.70 -10.38
C ILE A 418 20.44 -15.77 -9.35
N ASN A 419 21.20 -16.78 -9.77
CA ASN A 419 21.57 -17.91 -8.92
C ASN A 419 22.69 -17.58 -7.91
N ASP A 420 23.39 -16.45 -8.06
CA ASP A 420 24.41 -15.93 -7.15
C ASP A 420 23.85 -14.78 -6.29
N ASN A 421 22.85 -15.08 -5.46
CA ASN A 421 22.23 -14.12 -4.53
C ASN A 421 21.70 -12.84 -5.21
N GLY A 422 21.33 -12.90 -6.50
CA GLY A 422 20.85 -11.75 -7.26
C GLY A 422 19.63 -11.08 -6.61
N ALA A 423 18.73 -11.89 -6.04
CA ALA A 423 17.56 -11.40 -5.30
C ALA A 423 17.94 -10.54 -4.08
N GLN A 424 18.93 -10.95 -3.28
CA GLN A 424 19.42 -10.18 -2.12
C GLN A 424 20.07 -8.85 -2.54
N LYS A 425 20.86 -8.89 -3.63
CA LYS A 425 21.51 -7.72 -4.23
C LYS A 425 20.49 -6.72 -4.77
N LEU A 426 19.46 -7.23 -5.44
CA LEU A 426 18.35 -6.43 -5.94
C LEU A 426 17.56 -5.78 -4.81
N LEU A 427 17.22 -6.53 -3.76
CA LEU A 427 16.50 -5.99 -2.60
C LEU A 427 17.27 -4.84 -1.95
N ALA A 428 18.57 -5.03 -1.69
CA ALA A 428 19.43 -3.98 -1.12
C ALA A 428 19.40 -2.70 -1.95
N TRP A 429 19.50 -2.83 -3.27
CA TRP A 429 19.47 -1.69 -4.18
C TRP A 429 18.09 -1.02 -4.23
N LEU A 430 17.00 -1.80 -4.35
CA LEU A 430 15.63 -1.28 -4.41
C LEU A 430 15.22 -0.57 -3.11
N LEU A 431 15.66 -1.02 -1.95
CA LEU A 431 15.42 -0.32 -0.66
C LEU A 431 16.14 1.02 -0.56
N SER A 432 17.20 1.23 -1.34
CA SER A 432 17.97 2.49 -1.37
C SER A 432 17.53 3.47 -2.47
N TYR A 433 16.64 3.05 -3.36
CA TYR A 433 16.23 3.84 -4.52
C TYR A 433 15.41 5.08 -4.11
N ASP A 434 15.70 6.24 -4.69
CA ASP A 434 14.98 7.48 -4.37
C ASP A 434 13.59 7.52 -5.02
N LEU A 435 12.55 7.54 -4.19
CA LEU A 435 11.15 7.63 -4.61
C LEU A 435 10.57 9.05 -4.54
N THR A 436 11.36 10.08 -4.21
CA THR A 436 10.88 11.45 -3.97
C THR A 436 10.04 12.03 -5.12
N HIS A 437 10.36 11.66 -6.35
CA HIS A 437 9.66 12.12 -7.56
C HIS A 437 8.84 11.03 -8.26
N PHE A 438 8.71 9.85 -7.65
CA PHE A 438 7.97 8.73 -8.22
C PHE A 438 6.48 8.83 -7.91
N ASP A 439 5.63 8.78 -8.94
CA ASP A 439 4.18 8.69 -8.79
C ASP A 439 3.67 7.29 -9.19
N PRO A 440 3.30 6.43 -8.21
CA PRO A 440 2.84 5.06 -8.48
C PRO A 440 1.49 4.98 -9.22
N ARG A 441 0.81 6.11 -9.44
CA ARG A 441 -0.52 6.18 -10.06
C ARG A 441 -0.48 6.66 -11.52
N ARG A 442 0.69 7.08 -12.02
CA ARG A 442 0.83 7.73 -13.33
C ARG A 442 1.90 7.08 -14.18
N ALA A 443 1.55 5.96 -14.81
CA ALA A 443 2.40 5.33 -15.80
C ALA A 443 2.61 6.24 -17.02
N PRO A 444 3.81 6.22 -17.65
CA PRO A 444 3.99 6.80 -18.96
C PRO A 444 3.18 6.05 -20.00
N VAL A 445 2.67 6.80 -20.97
CA VAL A 445 1.98 6.23 -22.14
C VAL A 445 3.02 5.80 -23.15
N THR A 446 2.95 4.52 -23.54
CA THR A 446 3.83 3.85 -24.49
C THR A 446 3.15 3.67 -25.85
N ALA A 447 3.93 3.47 -26.91
CA ALA A 447 3.41 3.11 -28.23
C ALA A 447 2.53 1.84 -28.16
N ALA A 448 2.98 0.82 -27.42
CA ALA A 448 2.21 -0.40 -27.21
C ALA A 448 0.84 -0.17 -26.54
N LEU A 449 0.74 0.76 -25.58
CA LEU A 449 -0.55 1.13 -24.99
C LEU A 449 -1.45 1.87 -26.00
N VAL A 450 -0.86 2.74 -26.82
CA VAL A 450 -1.58 3.44 -27.90
C VAL A 450 -2.16 2.44 -28.89
N GLU A 451 -1.39 1.43 -29.31
CA GLU A 451 -1.86 0.36 -30.19
C GLU A 451 -3.02 -0.45 -29.58
N GLU A 452 -2.91 -0.83 -28.30
CA GLU A 452 -3.98 -1.53 -27.58
C GLU A 452 -5.26 -0.69 -27.49
N LYS A 453 -5.12 0.63 -27.25
CA LYS A 453 -6.24 1.58 -27.27
C LYS A 453 -6.87 1.59 -28.66
N LEU A 454 -6.07 1.81 -29.72
CA LEU A 454 -6.56 1.88 -31.11
C LEU A 454 -7.28 0.61 -31.53
N ALA A 455 -6.72 -0.57 -31.23
CA ALA A 455 -7.34 -1.86 -31.52
C ALA A 455 -8.66 -2.09 -30.76
N SER A 456 -8.84 -1.42 -29.62
CA SER A 456 -10.05 -1.51 -28.79
C SER A 456 -11.09 -0.43 -29.14
N MET A 457 -10.76 0.52 -30.02
CA MET A 457 -11.65 1.63 -30.36
C MET A 457 -12.75 1.22 -31.34
N PRO A 458 -13.92 1.89 -31.31
CA PRO A 458 -14.91 1.77 -32.38
C PRO A 458 -14.30 2.10 -33.76
N PRO A 459 -14.74 1.43 -34.84
CA PRO A 459 -14.15 1.56 -36.18
C PRO A 459 -13.96 3.01 -36.67
N VAL A 460 -14.86 3.92 -36.29
CA VAL A 460 -14.77 5.33 -36.69
C VAL A 460 -13.51 6.01 -36.17
N TYR A 461 -13.04 5.72 -34.96
CA TYR A 461 -11.82 6.33 -34.44
C TYR A 461 -10.58 5.75 -35.13
N GLN A 462 -10.58 4.44 -35.41
CA GLN A 462 -9.51 3.78 -36.16
C GLN A 462 -9.39 4.36 -37.57
N PHE A 463 -10.52 4.59 -38.25
CA PHE A 463 -10.57 5.27 -39.54
C PHE A 463 -9.93 6.66 -39.47
N PHE A 464 -10.37 7.53 -38.55
CA PHE A 464 -9.80 8.88 -38.43
C PHE A 464 -8.31 8.87 -38.08
N TYR A 465 -7.87 7.95 -37.23
CA TYR A 465 -6.44 7.76 -36.95
C TYR A 465 -5.68 7.41 -38.24
N SER A 466 -6.16 6.42 -39.00
CA SER A 466 -5.53 6.02 -40.27
C SER A 466 -5.54 7.14 -41.33
N GLU A 467 -6.61 7.92 -41.40
CA GLU A 467 -6.75 9.05 -42.32
C GLU A 467 -5.75 10.16 -41.99
N LEU A 468 -5.59 10.48 -40.70
CA LEU A 468 -4.63 11.48 -40.21
C LEU A 468 -3.17 11.02 -40.33
N TRP A 469 -2.94 9.72 -40.38
CA TRP A 469 -1.62 9.11 -40.63
C TRP A 469 -1.26 8.98 -42.11
N SER A 470 -2.25 9.05 -42.99
CA SER A 470 -2.04 8.87 -44.42
C SER A 470 -1.10 9.95 -45.01
N GLN A 471 -0.48 9.64 -46.16
CA GLN A 471 0.40 10.59 -46.85
C GLN A 471 -0.32 11.86 -47.31
N GLN A 472 -1.63 11.77 -47.56
CA GLN A 472 -2.48 12.90 -47.94
C GLN A 472 -3.79 12.85 -47.16
N PRO A 473 -3.81 13.29 -45.88
CA PRO A 473 -5.01 13.28 -45.06
C PRO A 473 -6.13 14.06 -45.74
N PHE A 474 -7.32 13.45 -45.81
CA PHE A 474 -8.50 13.98 -46.49
C PHE A 474 -8.20 14.40 -47.94
N LYS A 475 -7.29 13.69 -48.62
CA LYS A 475 -6.80 14.01 -49.97
C LYS A 475 -6.29 15.46 -50.11
N SER A 476 -5.76 16.04 -49.03
CA SER A 476 -5.32 17.45 -48.95
C SER A 476 -6.42 18.48 -49.25
N GLN A 477 -7.70 18.11 -49.09
CA GLN A 477 -8.81 19.03 -49.28
C GLN A 477 -8.93 20.00 -48.09
N THR A 478 -9.27 21.26 -48.35
CA THR A 478 -9.65 22.23 -47.30
C THR A 478 -11.13 22.14 -46.93
N ARG A 479 -11.92 21.40 -47.72
CA ARG A 479 -13.34 21.15 -47.51
C ARG A 479 -13.70 19.75 -47.98
N ILE A 480 -14.40 19.00 -47.15
CA ILE A 480 -14.90 17.65 -47.49
C ILE A 480 -16.42 17.57 -47.33
N TYR A 481 -17.10 16.97 -48.31
CA TYR A 481 -18.54 16.75 -48.24
C TYR A 481 -18.89 15.61 -47.28
N THR A 482 -20.01 15.74 -46.56
CA THR A 482 -20.43 14.73 -45.58
C THR A 482 -20.65 13.36 -46.23
N THR A 483 -21.16 13.32 -47.46
CA THR A 483 -21.34 12.07 -48.21
C THR A 483 -20.00 11.42 -48.52
N GLU A 484 -19.04 12.17 -49.07
CA GLU A 484 -17.69 11.67 -49.38
C GLU A 484 -16.98 11.10 -48.16
N LEU A 485 -17.02 11.80 -47.02
CA LEU A 485 -16.39 11.34 -45.78
C LEU A 485 -17.05 10.07 -45.23
N VAL A 486 -18.39 9.99 -45.30
CA VAL A 486 -19.13 8.81 -44.84
C VAL A 486 -18.89 7.60 -45.75
N ASP A 487 -18.87 7.81 -47.06
CA ASP A 487 -18.58 6.75 -48.03
C ASP A 487 -17.14 6.24 -47.86
N SER A 488 -16.18 7.14 -47.63
CA SER A 488 -14.79 6.78 -47.33
C SER A 488 -14.67 5.96 -46.04
N PHE A 489 -15.38 6.36 -44.98
CA PHE A 489 -15.43 5.60 -43.74
C PHE A 489 -16.07 4.22 -43.92
N MET A 490 -17.16 4.11 -44.69
CA MET A 490 -17.81 2.84 -44.95
C MET A 490 -16.92 1.88 -45.76
N LEU A 491 -16.27 2.39 -46.81
CA LEU A 491 -15.30 1.62 -47.62
C LEU A 491 -14.13 1.13 -46.77
N TRP A 492 -13.58 2.02 -45.93
CA TRP A 492 -12.54 1.64 -44.99
C TRP A 492 -13.01 0.57 -44.00
N SER A 493 -14.24 0.69 -43.48
CA SER A 493 -14.80 -0.28 -42.54
C SER A 493 -14.96 -1.64 -43.19
N GLU A 494 -15.51 -1.69 -44.40
CA GLU A 494 -15.67 -2.94 -45.16
C GLU A 494 -14.32 -3.61 -45.44
N ALA A 495 -13.29 -2.84 -45.81
CA ALA A 495 -11.94 -3.34 -46.01
C ALA A 495 -11.29 -3.90 -44.73
N ASN A 496 -11.72 -3.45 -43.55
CA ASN A 496 -11.27 -3.93 -42.24
C ASN A 496 -12.24 -4.97 -41.62
N GLY A 497 -13.16 -5.52 -42.42
CA GLY A 497 -14.07 -6.59 -41.98
C GLY A 497 -15.28 -6.11 -41.16
N GLU A 498 -15.53 -4.80 -41.10
CA GLU A 498 -16.61 -4.17 -40.35
C GLU A 498 -17.75 -3.74 -41.28
N ASN A 499 -18.95 -4.27 -41.08
CA ASN A 499 -20.13 -3.89 -41.88
C ASN A 499 -21.00 -2.87 -41.15
N ILE A 500 -20.88 -1.59 -41.54
CA ILE A 500 -21.57 -0.47 -40.91
C ILE A 500 -22.68 0.05 -41.81
N LYS A 501 -23.91 0.07 -41.29
CA LYS A 501 -25.07 0.60 -42.03
C LYS A 501 -24.94 2.13 -42.25
N PRO A 502 -25.37 2.67 -43.42
CA PRO A 502 -25.23 4.10 -43.73
C PRO A 502 -25.79 5.07 -42.68
N PRO A 503 -26.96 4.84 -42.04
CA PRO A 503 -27.44 5.73 -40.98
C PRO A 503 -26.51 5.77 -39.75
N ALA A 504 -25.92 4.63 -39.38
CA ALA A 504 -24.98 4.53 -38.27
C ALA A 504 -23.67 5.26 -38.60
N ALA A 505 -23.14 5.05 -39.81
CA ALA A 505 -21.94 5.71 -40.30
C ALA A 505 -22.08 7.25 -40.29
N ARG A 506 -23.20 7.78 -40.81
CA ARG A 506 -23.50 9.22 -40.75
C ARG A 506 -23.50 9.77 -39.32
N SER A 507 -24.10 9.03 -38.40
CA SER A 507 -24.22 9.44 -37.00
C SER A 507 -22.85 9.45 -36.29
N THR A 508 -22.04 8.41 -36.47
CA THR A 508 -20.73 8.28 -35.83
C THR A 508 -19.73 9.29 -36.39
N VAL A 509 -19.64 9.43 -37.71
CA VAL A 509 -18.77 10.43 -38.37
C VAL A 509 -19.14 11.85 -37.93
N GLY A 510 -20.44 12.19 -37.96
CA GLY A 510 -20.89 13.52 -37.55
C GLY A 510 -20.62 13.82 -36.07
N ARG A 511 -20.64 12.80 -35.19
CA ARG A 511 -20.26 12.94 -33.79
C ARG A 511 -18.76 13.23 -33.66
N ILE A 512 -17.91 12.47 -34.33
CA ILE A 512 -16.44 12.63 -34.29
C ILE A 512 -16.04 14.02 -34.80
N MET A 513 -16.57 14.47 -35.94
CA MET A 513 -16.27 15.80 -36.49
C MET A 513 -16.60 16.90 -35.48
N ARG A 514 -17.75 16.80 -34.80
CA ARG A 514 -18.13 17.73 -33.74
C ARG A 514 -17.17 17.67 -32.55
N THR A 515 -16.75 16.48 -32.14
CA THR A 515 -15.77 16.29 -31.06
C THR A 515 -14.41 16.87 -31.42
N LEU A 516 -14.01 16.82 -32.70
CA LEU A 516 -12.81 17.47 -33.23
C LEU A 516 -12.95 19.00 -33.35
N GLY A 517 -14.12 19.57 -33.00
CA GLY A 517 -14.41 21.00 -33.11
C GLY A 517 -14.85 21.45 -34.51
N ILE A 518 -15.05 20.52 -35.45
CA ILE A 518 -15.37 20.82 -36.85
C ILE A 518 -16.89 20.78 -37.04
N GLN A 519 -17.49 21.95 -37.29
CA GLN A 519 -18.93 22.08 -37.46
C GLN A 519 -19.37 21.76 -38.89
N VAL A 520 -20.55 21.15 -39.00
CA VAL A 520 -21.17 20.89 -40.31
C VAL A 520 -21.79 22.19 -40.86
N ALA A 521 -21.54 22.47 -42.13
CA ALA A 521 -22.10 23.59 -42.87
C ALA A 521 -22.88 23.11 -44.11
N GLY A 522 -23.60 24.03 -44.75
CA GLY A 522 -24.45 23.74 -45.91
C GLY A 522 -25.84 23.20 -45.56
N ARG A 523 -26.70 23.05 -46.58
CA ARG A 523 -28.05 22.50 -46.44
C ARG A 523 -28.19 21.24 -47.28
N SER A 524 -29.02 20.31 -46.82
CA SER A 524 -29.26 19.03 -47.52
C SER A 524 -30.08 19.18 -48.79
N ASP A 525 -30.82 20.27 -48.94
CA ASP A 525 -31.79 20.54 -50.01
C ASP A 525 -31.31 21.59 -51.03
N ARG A 526 -30.10 22.16 -50.87
CA ARG A 526 -29.55 23.22 -51.74
C ARG A 526 -28.03 23.11 -51.93
N GLY A 527 -27.55 23.32 -53.16
CA GLY A 527 -26.12 23.27 -53.52
C GLY A 527 -25.57 21.85 -53.58
N ASN A 528 -24.27 21.67 -53.32
CA ASN A 528 -23.58 20.38 -53.32
C ASN A 528 -23.77 19.55 -52.02
N GLY A 529 -24.70 19.94 -51.14
CA GLY A 529 -25.01 19.25 -49.88
C GLY A 529 -24.28 19.78 -48.64
N ARG A 530 -24.27 18.98 -47.56
CA ARG A 530 -23.58 19.30 -46.30
C ARG A 530 -22.08 19.01 -46.40
N TYR A 531 -21.25 19.85 -45.79
CA TYR A 531 -19.80 19.75 -45.83
C TYR A 531 -19.15 20.18 -44.50
N TYR A 532 -17.86 19.91 -44.38
CA TYR A 532 -16.99 20.35 -43.28
C TYR A 532 -15.83 21.16 -43.86
N ASP A 533 -15.57 22.34 -43.31
CA ASP A 533 -14.34 23.09 -43.58
C ASP A 533 -13.24 22.56 -42.65
N LEU A 534 -12.15 22.03 -43.21
CA LEU A 534 -11.10 21.35 -42.48
C LEU A 534 -10.02 22.36 -42.04
N PRO A 535 -9.68 22.43 -40.75
CA PRO A 535 -8.54 23.24 -40.28
C PRO A 535 -7.22 22.59 -40.71
N ALA A 536 -6.09 23.22 -40.36
CA ALA A 536 -4.78 22.66 -40.64
C ALA A 536 -4.66 21.25 -40.04
N ILE A 537 -4.01 20.31 -40.76
CA ILE A 537 -3.90 18.91 -40.32
C ILE A 537 -3.26 18.79 -38.92
N GLY A 538 -2.31 19.66 -38.58
CA GLY A 538 -1.71 19.71 -37.24
C GLY A 538 -2.74 20.00 -36.13
N GLU A 539 -3.73 20.86 -36.39
CA GLU A 539 -4.82 21.14 -35.45
C GLU A 539 -5.76 19.94 -35.32
N ILE A 540 -6.09 19.26 -36.43
CA ILE A 540 -6.93 18.05 -36.38
C ILE A 540 -6.21 16.94 -35.60
N LYS A 541 -4.91 16.74 -35.84
CA LYS A 541 -4.07 15.80 -35.08
C LYS A 541 -4.05 16.13 -33.59
N SER A 542 -3.89 17.40 -33.24
CA SER A 542 -3.91 17.83 -31.83
C SER A 542 -5.27 17.61 -31.17
N SER A 543 -6.37 17.92 -31.85
CA SER A 543 -7.72 17.66 -31.36
C SER A 543 -7.99 16.17 -31.22
N PHE A 544 -7.54 15.35 -32.18
CA PHE A 544 -7.69 13.90 -32.12
C PHE A 544 -6.88 13.29 -30.97
N ALA A 545 -5.63 13.72 -30.77
CA ALA A 545 -4.81 13.29 -29.64
C ALA A 545 -5.46 13.67 -28.29
N ALA A 546 -6.03 14.88 -28.19
CA ALA A 546 -6.75 15.31 -26.99
C ALA A 546 -8.00 14.46 -26.69
N ILE A 547 -8.72 13.95 -27.70
CA ILE A 547 -9.82 13.00 -27.52
C ILE A 547 -9.34 11.72 -26.84
N LEU A 548 -8.13 11.28 -27.18
CA LEU A 548 -7.48 10.12 -26.60
C LEU A 548 -6.79 10.42 -25.25
N GLY A 549 -6.79 11.67 -24.81
CA GLY A 549 -6.09 12.12 -23.61
C GLY A 549 -4.57 12.15 -23.75
N GLU A 550 -4.06 12.23 -24.99
CA GLU A 550 -2.65 12.12 -25.32
C GLU A 550 -2.08 13.39 -25.96
N LYS A 551 -0.75 13.48 -25.95
CA LYS A 551 -0.02 14.50 -26.71
C LYS A 551 0.12 14.08 -28.17
N THR A 552 0.07 15.06 -29.08
CA THR A 552 0.15 14.84 -30.53
C THR A 552 1.41 14.07 -30.93
N GLU A 553 2.55 14.39 -30.33
CA GLU A 553 3.84 13.79 -30.65
C GLU A 553 3.90 12.32 -30.26
N LYS A 554 3.20 11.91 -29.19
CA LYS A 554 3.14 10.49 -28.77
C LYS A 554 2.25 9.64 -29.68
N LEU A 555 1.27 10.26 -30.33
CA LEU A 555 0.30 9.56 -31.18
C LEU A 555 0.71 9.58 -32.66
N PHE A 556 1.44 10.61 -33.07
CA PHE A 556 1.74 10.89 -34.47
C PHE A 556 3.24 11.15 -34.74
N SER A 557 4.15 10.42 -34.09
CA SER A 557 5.61 10.57 -34.18
C SER A 557 6.25 10.02 -35.44
#